data_AF-A0AAE9ITA5-F1
#
_entry.id   AF-A0AAE9ITA5-F1
#
_cell.length_a   1.000
_cell.length_b   1.000
_cell.length_c   1.000
_cell.angle_alpha   90.00
_cell.angle_beta   90.00
_cell.angle_gamma   90.00
#
_symmetry.space_group_name_H-M   'P 1'
#
loop_
_entity.id
_entity.type
_entity.pdbx_description
1 polymer ?
#
loop_
_entity_poly.entity_id
_entity_poly.type
_entity_poly.pdbx_seq_one_letter_code
_entity_poly.pdbx_strand_id
1 'polypeptide(L)'
;MAPWTTASKKTSPPKLTTFFKKTSIKNGITSKPSTSHNLDAVCCKELLQSLRYNASNIICDGDVEECRIHPNSSYFGGISEDEERSFCQKCFKKELHAKNIKMDDFHEMINENEASEDVLKCIRCHDKWHRCCSFHLGSPESFVCKKHGKGHVKKIIGIKEFEKGSKHMEVRLNTFLKRRIGVKEALKSPIKVISFTAEREAAIKEHIGMVPQYYHEKLVAKFGTHIDYATRATYVFQRQEGVDQLFFVMFTETCWNHGKDGKSWFVIDYLDSVAHFQPAHLKTKVYMEVIHSYMDYMRRIGYFYGHLYANPPLQGDYYIFNVHPEWQKYPTKRRLQKWYHDMFKAGKDAGIIKSSRDFNAHKIKSAADLPVFVDGLWANLMKQEDTVDKEEFEEAMAYHFKQHGSDNFFIELEQPKGGVKKHDIYLYAHPILENRHLFLQECQKNNWEFGTRRRARFASAGVISLLKSYLSDDCDMDY
;
A
#
# COMPACT_ATOMS: atom_id res chain seq x y z
N MET A 1 -33.88 -23.25 33.62
CA MET A 1 -34.10 -23.62 32.20
C MET A 1 -32.78 -23.44 31.46
N ALA A 2 -32.46 -24.39 30.60
CA ALA A 2 -31.15 -24.69 30.02
C ALA A 2 -30.47 -23.52 29.25
N PRO A 3 -29.13 -23.59 29.05
CA PRO A 3 -28.29 -22.50 28.55
C PRO A 3 -28.27 -22.45 27.01
N TRP A 4 -28.14 -21.25 26.45
CA TRP A 4 -27.88 -21.03 25.03
C TRP A 4 -26.39 -20.76 24.81
N THR A 5 -25.68 -21.80 24.40
CA THR A 5 -24.39 -21.71 23.71
C THR A 5 -24.61 -21.19 22.30
N THR A 6 -23.99 -20.06 21.94
CA THR A 6 -23.75 -19.71 20.53
C THR A 6 -22.28 -19.38 20.35
N ALA A 7 -21.63 -20.24 19.56
CA ALA A 7 -20.24 -20.14 19.16
C ALA A 7 -20.04 -18.86 18.33
N SER A 8 -19.10 -18.02 18.76
CA SER A 8 -18.63 -16.88 17.98
C SER A 8 -17.84 -17.39 16.78
N LYS A 9 -18.36 -17.12 15.57
CA LYS A 9 -17.66 -17.38 14.31
C LYS A 9 -16.40 -16.53 14.26
N LYS A 10 -15.25 -17.19 14.11
CA LYS A 10 -13.96 -16.57 13.77
C LYS A 10 -14.12 -15.72 12.51
N THR A 11 -13.99 -14.41 12.62
CA THR A 11 -13.82 -13.51 11.48
C THR A 11 -12.34 -13.44 11.14
N SER A 12 -11.94 -14.22 10.14
CA SER A 12 -10.67 -14.03 9.43
C SER A 12 -10.64 -12.65 8.77
N PRO A 13 -9.46 -12.02 8.60
CA PRO A 13 -9.36 -10.77 7.85
C PRO A 13 -9.90 -11.00 6.43
N PRO A 14 -10.57 -10.00 5.82
CA PRO A 14 -11.14 -10.16 4.49
C PRO A 14 -10.01 -10.46 3.50
N LYS A 15 -9.92 -11.72 3.07
CA LYS A 15 -9.11 -12.12 1.91
C LYS A 15 -9.65 -11.32 0.72
N LEU A 16 -8.74 -10.76 -0.09
CA LEU A 16 -9.12 -10.14 -1.37
C LEU A 16 -9.96 -11.15 -2.15
N THR A 17 -11.25 -10.87 -2.30
CA THR A 17 -12.13 -11.65 -3.16
C THR A 17 -11.63 -11.49 -4.58
N THR A 18 -11.00 -12.54 -5.08
CA THR A 18 -10.71 -12.71 -6.49
C THR A 18 -12.05 -12.75 -7.22
N PHE A 19 -12.43 -11.62 -7.83
CA PHE A 19 -13.55 -11.58 -8.77
C PHE A 19 -13.18 -12.38 -10.02
N PHE A 20 -13.35 -13.70 -9.98
CA PHE A 20 -13.30 -14.52 -11.19
C PHE A 20 -14.64 -14.41 -11.93
N LYS A 21 -14.60 -13.82 -13.12
CA LYS A 21 -15.58 -14.18 -14.17
C LYS A 21 -15.33 -15.63 -14.52
N LYS A 22 -16.39 -16.45 -14.52
CA LYS A 22 -16.40 -17.86 -14.95
C LYS A 22 -15.50 -18.09 -16.17
N THR A 23 -14.37 -18.76 -15.98
CA THR A 23 -13.55 -19.30 -17.06
C THR A 23 -14.15 -20.64 -17.50
N SER A 24 -14.44 -20.76 -18.79
CA SER A 24 -14.99 -21.96 -19.40
C SER A 24 -13.94 -23.06 -19.49
N ILE A 25 -14.29 -24.26 -19.02
CA ILE A 25 -13.56 -25.51 -19.23
C ILE A 25 -13.38 -25.72 -20.74
N LYS A 26 -12.14 -25.82 -21.23
CA LYS A 26 -11.85 -26.27 -22.60
C LYS A 26 -11.18 -27.63 -22.60
N ASN A 27 -11.93 -28.61 -23.12
CA ASN A 27 -11.37 -29.87 -23.60
C ASN A 27 -10.38 -29.60 -24.75
N GLY A 28 -9.26 -30.32 -24.72
CA GLY A 28 -8.15 -30.18 -25.65
C GLY A 28 -8.56 -30.34 -27.11
N ILE A 29 -8.34 -29.28 -27.89
CA ILE A 29 -8.20 -29.36 -29.34
C ILE A 29 -6.98 -28.49 -29.70
N THR A 30 -5.96 -29.15 -30.23
CA THR A 30 -4.74 -28.55 -30.77
C THR A 30 -5.10 -27.63 -31.95
N SER A 31 -5.04 -26.32 -31.73
CA SER A 31 -5.16 -25.33 -32.81
C SER A 31 -3.76 -24.81 -33.19
N LYS A 32 -3.44 -24.89 -34.47
CA LYS A 32 -2.21 -24.34 -35.08
C LYS A 32 -2.14 -22.82 -34.82
N PRO A 33 -0.93 -22.24 -34.70
CA PRO A 33 -0.76 -20.82 -34.46
C PRO A 33 -1.30 -20.03 -35.65
N SER A 34 -2.40 -19.31 -35.43
CA SER A 34 -2.92 -18.35 -36.40
C SER A 34 -1.99 -17.12 -36.43
N THR A 35 -1.64 -16.72 -37.64
CA THR A 35 -0.79 -15.57 -37.95
C THR A 35 -1.30 -14.29 -37.29
N SER A 36 -0.43 -13.63 -36.54
CA SER A 36 -0.67 -12.38 -35.83
C SER A 36 -1.04 -11.23 -36.77
N HIS A 37 -2.30 -10.84 -36.79
CA HIS A 37 -2.69 -9.56 -37.38
C HIS A 37 -2.27 -8.45 -36.42
N ASN A 38 -1.24 -7.67 -36.78
CA ASN A 38 -0.95 -6.38 -36.15
C ASN A 38 -2.24 -5.54 -36.15
N LEU A 39 -2.79 -5.26 -34.98
CA LEU A 39 -3.76 -4.18 -34.84
C LEU A 39 -2.96 -2.88 -34.87
N ASP A 40 -2.79 -2.28 -36.05
CA ASP A 40 -2.09 -1.01 -36.26
C ASP A 40 -2.80 0.13 -35.49
N ALA A 41 -2.46 0.27 -34.20
CA ALA A 41 -2.89 1.39 -33.40
C ALA A 41 -2.06 2.62 -33.75
N VAL A 42 -2.69 3.75 -34.06
CA VAL A 42 -2.00 4.97 -34.52
C VAL A 42 -1.23 5.70 -33.41
N CYS A 43 -1.28 5.18 -32.19
CA CYS A 43 -0.83 5.87 -30.97
C CYS A 43 0.62 5.54 -30.56
N CYS A 44 1.10 4.34 -30.83
CA CYS A 44 2.47 3.88 -30.54
C CYS A 44 2.78 2.62 -31.36
N LYS A 45 4.02 2.12 -31.27
CA LYS A 45 4.49 0.90 -31.94
C LYS A 45 4.48 -0.36 -31.05
N GLU A 46 3.83 -0.32 -29.89
CA GLU A 46 3.74 -1.51 -29.02
C GLU A 46 3.01 -2.64 -29.74
N LEU A 47 3.56 -3.86 -29.61
CA LEU A 47 3.01 -5.07 -30.21
C LEU A 47 1.87 -5.63 -29.34
N LEU A 48 0.94 -6.38 -29.94
CA LEU A 48 -0.18 -7.00 -29.24
C LEU A 48 0.24 -7.85 -28.02
N GLN A 49 1.41 -8.48 -28.07
CA GLN A 49 1.94 -9.30 -26.98
C GLN A 49 2.25 -8.48 -25.71
N SER A 50 2.52 -7.17 -25.83
CA SER A 50 2.74 -6.29 -24.67
C SER A 50 1.45 -5.71 -24.09
N LEU A 51 0.29 -6.06 -24.66
CA LEU A 51 -1.01 -5.61 -24.16
C LEU A 51 -1.57 -6.51 -23.06
N ARG A 52 -1.07 -7.73 -22.87
CA ARG A 52 -1.51 -8.61 -21.77
C ARG A 52 -1.30 -7.96 -20.41
N TYR A 53 -2.28 -8.07 -19.53
CA TYR A 53 -2.14 -7.65 -18.14
C TYR A 53 -1.22 -8.59 -17.38
N ASN A 54 -0.57 -8.10 -16.33
CA ASN A 54 0.29 -8.92 -15.51
C ASN A 54 -0.57 -9.81 -14.60
N ALA A 55 -0.05 -11.00 -14.29
CA ALA A 55 -0.59 -11.83 -13.21
C ALA A 55 0.08 -11.43 -11.89
N SER A 56 -0.65 -11.56 -10.80
CA SER A 56 -0.10 -11.37 -9.44
C SER A 56 0.40 -12.71 -8.90
N ASN A 57 1.27 -12.67 -7.88
CA ASN A 57 1.49 -13.87 -7.08
C ASN A 57 0.15 -14.34 -6.48
N ILE A 58 -0.09 -15.64 -6.46
CA ILE A 58 -1.17 -16.26 -5.68
C ILE A 58 -0.56 -16.77 -4.37
N ILE A 59 -1.23 -16.52 -3.23
CA ILE A 59 -0.83 -17.06 -1.93
C ILE A 59 -1.09 -18.57 -1.94
N CYS A 60 -0.10 -19.37 -1.56
CA CYS A 60 -0.24 -20.82 -1.53
C CYS A 60 -0.82 -21.27 -0.19
N ASP A 61 -1.94 -22.00 -0.19
CA ASP A 61 -2.62 -22.48 1.03
C ASP A 61 -1.84 -23.54 1.82
N GLY A 62 -0.75 -24.07 1.26
CA GLY A 62 0.15 -24.97 1.99
C GLY A 62 1.20 -24.28 2.85
N ASP A 63 1.41 -22.98 2.64
CA ASP A 63 2.27 -22.10 3.45
C ASP A 63 1.93 -20.64 3.08
N VAL A 64 1.01 -20.06 3.84
CA VAL A 64 0.45 -18.72 3.55
C VAL A 64 1.46 -17.60 3.80
N GLU A 65 2.46 -17.83 4.65
CA GLU A 65 3.44 -16.81 5.03
C GLU A 65 4.49 -16.65 3.93
N GLU A 66 5.09 -17.76 3.50
CA GLU A 66 6.31 -17.73 2.68
C GLU A 66 6.11 -18.24 1.25
N CYS A 67 5.08 -19.07 1.00
CA CYS A 67 4.92 -19.69 -0.31
C CYS A 67 4.01 -18.88 -1.24
N ARG A 68 4.50 -18.66 -2.46
CA ARG A 68 3.78 -17.99 -3.55
C ARG A 68 3.79 -18.85 -4.81
N ILE A 69 2.67 -18.83 -5.52
CA ILE A 69 2.56 -19.35 -6.88
C ILE A 69 2.82 -18.16 -7.81
N HIS A 70 3.98 -18.16 -8.45
CA HIS A 70 4.41 -17.06 -9.32
C HIS A 70 3.63 -17.04 -10.65
N PRO A 71 3.57 -15.87 -11.32
CA PRO A 71 3.06 -15.76 -12.67
C PRO A 71 3.66 -16.83 -13.61
N ASN A 72 2.82 -17.36 -14.49
CA ASN A 72 3.10 -18.43 -15.46
C ASN A 72 3.52 -19.77 -14.85
N SER A 73 3.41 -19.95 -13.53
CA SER A 73 3.68 -21.25 -12.89
C SER A 73 2.44 -22.14 -12.89
N SER A 74 2.65 -23.45 -13.04
CA SER A 74 1.59 -24.44 -12.82
C SER A 74 1.31 -24.61 -11.32
N TYR A 75 0.03 -24.75 -10.97
CA TYR A 75 -0.47 -24.94 -9.62
C TYR A 75 -1.74 -25.78 -9.61
N PHE A 76 -2.19 -26.20 -8.43
CA PHE A 76 -3.47 -26.90 -8.25
C PHE A 76 -4.47 -25.97 -7.59
N GLY A 77 -5.55 -25.65 -8.31
CA GLY A 77 -6.67 -24.85 -7.84
C GLY A 77 -7.93 -25.70 -7.71
N GLY A 78 -8.71 -25.46 -6.66
CA GLY A 78 -9.89 -26.25 -6.35
C GLY A 78 -10.77 -25.63 -5.27
N ILE A 79 -11.92 -26.26 -5.04
CA ILE A 79 -12.80 -25.92 -3.91
C ILE A 79 -12.74 -27.09 -2.93
N SER A 80 -12.35 -26.81 -1.70
CA SER A 80 -12.26 -27.80 -0.62
C SER A 80 -12.90 -27.21 0.62
N GLU A 81 -13.84 -27.94 1.23
CA GLU A 81 -14.60 -27.47 2.40
C GLU A 81 -15.31 -26.12 2.16
N ASP A 82 -15.88 -25.94 0.96
CA ASP A 82 -16.52 -24.70 0.51
C ASP A 82 -15.59 -23.47 0.40
N GLU A 83 -14.28 -23.66 0.52
CA GLU A 83 -13.27 -22.62 0.32
C GLU A 83 -12.48 -22.84 -0.98
N GLU A 84 -12.27 -21.76 -1.73
CA GLU A 84 -11.31 -21.77 -2.84
C GLU A 84 -9.89 -21.89 -2.29
N ARG A 85 -9.15 -22.90 -2.76
CA ARG A 85 -7.78 -23.16 -2.33
C ARG A 85 -6.84 -23.30 -3.52
N SER A 86 -5.63 -22.79 -3.37
CA SER A 86 -4.57 -22.77 -4.36
C SER A 86 -3.27 -23.30 -3.76
N PHE A 87 -2.72 -24.35 -4.36
CA PHE A 87 -1.47 -24.96 -3.92
C PHE A 87 -0.44 -24.97 -5.02
N CYS A 88 0.80 -24.56 -4.72
CA CYS A 88 1.92 -24.87 -5.60
C CYS A 88 2.10 -26.40 -5.71
N GLN A 89 2.75 -26.86 -6.77
CA GLN A 89 2.94 -28.30 -7.00
C GLN A 89 3.56 -29.05 -5.79
N LYS A 90 4.50 -28.41 -5.09
CA LYS A 90 5.18 -29.01 -3.93
C LYS A 90 4.23 -29.12 -2.73
N CYS A 91 3.53 -28.05 -2.40
CA CYS A 91 2.60 -28.03 -1.28
C CYS A 91 1.41 -28.94 -1.52
N PHE A 92 0.88 -28.99 -2.74
CA PHE A 92 -0.22 -29.88 -3.09
C PHE A 92 0.12 -31.34 -2.81
N LYS A 93 1.30 -31.81 -3.24
CA LYS A 93 1.77 -33.18 -2.98
C LYS A 93 1.91 -33.47 -1.48
N LYS A 94 2.39 -32.50 -0.70
CA LYS A 94 2.53 -32.62 0.75
C LYS A 94 1.16 -32.78 1.43
N GLU A 95 0.20 -31.91 1.11
CA GLU A 95 -1.14 -31.94 1.70
C GLU A 95 -1.94 -33.17 1.29
N LEU A 96 -1.78 -33.62 0.03
CA LEU A 96 -2.40 -34.86 -0.46
C LEU A 96 -1.85 -36.09 0.29
N HIS A 97 -0.54 -36.16 0.52
CA HIS A 97 0.08 -37.24 1.30
C HIS A 97 -0.35 -37.22 2.77
N ALA A 98 -0.50 -36.03 3.35
CA ALA A 98 -1.04 -35.84 4.70
C ALA A 98 -2.55 -36.13 4.81
N LYS A 99 -3.24 -36.35 3.68
CA LYS A 99 -4.70 -36.56 3.58
C LYS A 99 -5.53 -35.37 4.06
N ASN A 100 -4.97 -34.17 3.98
CA ASN A 100 -5.66 -32.92 4.31
C ASN A 100 -6.54 -32.40 3.16
N ILE A 101 -6.36 -32.95 1.95
CA ILE A 101 -7.11 -32.61 0.73
C ILE A 101 -7.36 -33.88 -0.10
N LYS A 102 -8.33 -33.84 -1.03
CA LYS A 102 -8.62 -34.92 -1.97
C LYS A 102 -8.26 -34.50 -3.38
N MET A 103 -7.69 -35.40 -4.18
CA MET A 103 -7.28 -35.11 -5.56
C MET A 103 -8.44 -34.63 -6.44
N ASP A 104 -9.62 -35.25 -6.30
CA ASP A 104 -10.80 -34.99 -7.15
C ASP A 104 -11.34 -33.56 -7.02
N ASP A 105 -11.00 -32.86 -5.94
CA ASP A 105 -11.43 -31.49 -5.66
C ASP A 105 -10.57 -30.44 -6.41
N PHE A 106 -9.44 -30.85 -7.02
CA PHE A 106 -8.41 -29.95 -7.57
C PHE A 106 -8.05 -30.24 -9.02
N HIS A 107 -7.73 -29.16 -9.75
CA HIS A 107 -7.31 -29.21 -11.14
C HIS A 107 -5.97 -28.50 -11.31
N GLU A 108 -5.13 -29.01 -12.22
CA GLU A 108 -3.92 -28.30 -12.61
C GLU A 108 -4.27 -27.06 -13.45
N MET A 109 -3.70 -25.93 -13.07
CA MET A 109 -3.95 -24.60 -13.63
C MET A 109 -2.62 -23.87 -13.85
N ILE A 110 -2.63 -22.82 -14.65
CA ILE A 110 -1.48 -21.92 -14.85
C ILE A 110 -1.85 -20.54 -14.32
N ASN A 111 -0.98 -19.93 -13.51
CA ASN A 111 -1.20 -18.58 -12.99
C ASN A 111 -0.91 -17.54 -14.09
N GLU A 112 -1.83 -17.36 -15.02
CA GLU A 112 -1.74 -16.34 -16.07
C GLU A 112 -2.94 -15.38 -16.03
N ASN A 113 -2.71 -14.15 -16.51
CA ASN A 113 -3.79 -13.20 -16.74
C ASN A 113 -4.09 -13.16 -18.24
N GLU A 114 -5.21 -13.76 -18.62
CA GLU A 114 -5.65 -13.82 -20.02
C GLU A 114 -6.17 -12.47 -20.54
N ALA A 115 -6.48 -11.52 -19.64
CA ALA A 115 -6.99 -10.21 -20.03
C ALA A 115 -5.88 -9.38 -20.70
N SER A 116 -6.28 -8.60 -21.69
CA SER A 116 -5.40 -7.69 -22.43
C SER A 116 -6.00 -6.30 -22.49
N GLU A 117 -5.12 -5.31 -22.63
CA GLU A 117 -5.50 -3.92 -22.81
C GLU A 117 -6.38 -3.73 -24.05
N ASP A 118 -7.46 -2.96 -23.88
CA ASP A 118 -8.35 -2.63 -24.98
C ASP A 118 -7.64 -1.82 -26.08
N VAL A 119 -7.89 -2.23 -27.33
CA VAL A 119 -7.64 -1.42 -28.52
C VAL A 119 -8.95 -0.72 -28.89
N LEU A 120 -9.02 0.57 -28.56
CA LEU A 120 -10.20 1.41 -28.75
C LEU A 120 -10.31 1.89 -30.20
N LYS A 121 -11.52 1.89 -30.76
CA LYS A 121 -11.81 2.43 -32.09
C LYS A 121 -12.49 3.79 -31.96
N CYS A 122 -11.90 4.84 -32.54
CA CYS A 122 -12.51 6.17 -32.45
C CYS A 122 -13.85 6.21 -33.20
N ILE A 123 -14.91 6.75 -32.57
CA ILE A 123 -16.22 6.84 -33.23
C ILE A 123 -16.28 7.86 -34.38
N ARG A 124 -15.30 8.77 -34.48
CA ARG A 124 -15.26 9.83 -35.52
C ARG A 124 -14.39 9.47 -36.72
N CYS A 125 -13.17 8.95 -36.51
CA CYS A 125 -12.25 8.60 -37.61
C CYS A 125 -11.94 7.11 -37.73
N HIS A 126 -12.46 6.28 -36.81
CA HIS A 126 -12.24 4.83 -36.81
C HIS A 126 -10.78 4.37 -36.62
N ASP A 127 -9.82 5.28 -36.42
CA ASP A 127 -8.47 4.95 -36.00
C ASP A 127 -8.48 4.13 -34.71
N LYS A 128 -7.57 3.17 -34.61
CA LYS A 128 -7.35 2.33 -33.43
C LYS A 128 -6.34 2.96 -32.48
N TRP A 129 -6.62 2.92 -31.18
CA TRP A 129 -5.78 3.50 -30.13
C TRP A 129 -5.72 2.54 -28.95
N HIS A 130 -4.54 2.31 -28.39
CA HIS A 130 -4.44 1.63 -27.11
C HIS A 130 -5.03 2.51 -25.99
N ARG A 131 -5.83 1.93 -25.11
CA ARG A 131 -6.51 2.64 -24.00
C ARG A 131 -5.55 3.45 -23.13
N CYS A 132 -4.44 2.86 -22.72
CA CYS A 132 -3.43 3.53 -21.90
C CYS A 132 -2.78 4.70 -22.63
N CYS A 133 -2.60 4.60 -23.95
CA CYS A 133 -2.03 5.69 -24.76
C CYS A 133 -3.00 6.86 -24.92
N SER A 134 -4.30 6.59 -25.00
CA SER A 134 -5.33 7.62 -25.15
C SER A 134 -5.77 8.23 -23.82
N PHE A 135 -5.43 7.59 -22.69
CA PHE A 135 -5.93 7.93 -21.36
C PHE A 135 -7.45 7.87 -21.25
N HIS A 136 -8.11 6.96 -21.97
CA HIS A 136 -9.57 6.82 -21.92
C HIS A 136 -9.99 5.94 -20.74
N LEU A 137 -10.73 6.52 -19.79
CA LEU A 137 -11.25 5.83 -18.60
C LEU A 137 -12.71 5.37 -18.75
N GLY A 138 -13.42 5.83 -19.79
CA GLY A 138 -14.81 5.47 -20.04
C GLY A 138 -14.99 4.15 -20.79
N SER A 139 -16.24 3.85 -21.17
CA SER A 139 -16.56 2.66 -21.96
C SER A 139 -15.90 2.70 -23.35
N PRO A 140 -15.48 1.57 -23.93
CA PRO A 140 -14.87 1.55 -25.25
C PRO A 140 -15.70 2.24 -26.36
N GLU A 141 -17.02 2.13 -26.29
CA GLU A 141 -17.98 2.59 -27.30
C GLU A 141 -18.07 4.13 -27.36
N SER A 142 -17.70 4.81 -26.28
CA SER A 142 -17.72 6.28 -26.18
C SER A 142 -16.43 6.94 -26.65
N PHE A 143 -15.45 6.18 -27.14
CA PHE A 143 -14.11 6.68 -27.38
C PHE A 143 -14.01 7.68 -28.56
N VAL A 144 -13.58 8.91 -28.25
CA VAL A 144 -13.17 9.93 -29.23
C VAL A 144 -11.68 10.23 -29.07
N CYS A 145 -10.90 10.05 -30.14
CA CYS A 145 -9.45 10.23 -30.07
C CYS A 145 -9.07 11.72 -29.97
N LYS A 146 -7.82 11.99 -29.54
CA LYS A 146 -7.29 13.36 -29.36
C LYS A 146 -7.28 14.22 -30.62
N LYS A 147 -7.39 13.63 -31.82
CA LYS A 147 -7.50 14.36 -33.09
C LYS A 147 -8.88 15.04 -33.24
N HIS A 148 -9.92 14.48 -32.61
CA HIS A 148 -11.30 14.93 -32.77
C HIS A 148 -11.94 15.41 -31.46
N GLY A 149 -11.26 15.29 -30.32
CA GLY A 149 -11.75 15.73 -29.03
C GLY A 149 -10.62 16.18 -28.11
N LYS A 150 -10.92 17.12 -27.21
CA LYS A 150 -10.01 17.49 -26.12
C LYS A 150 -10.23 16.47 -25.01
N GLY A 151 -9.44 15.39 -25.01
CA GLY A 151 -9.61 14.27 -24.06
C GLY A 151 -9.96 14.75 -22.65
N HIS A 152 -11.05 14.23 -22.09
CA HIS A 152 -11.65 14.73 -20.85
C HIS A 152 -10.88 14.33 -19.59
N VAL A 153 -9.95 13.39 -19.71
CA VAL A 153 -9.20 12.87 -18.57
C VAL A 153 -8.12 13.84 -18.14
N LYS A 154 -8.25 14.31 -16.91
CA LYS A 154 -7.29 15.20 -16.27
C LYS A 154 -6.05 14.39 -15.88
N LYS A 155 -4.93 14.73 -16.52
CA LYS A 155 -3.61 14.13 -16.27
C LYS A 155 -2.78 14.92 -15.24
N ILE A 156 -3.29 16.09 -14.88
CA ILE A 156 -2.61 17.07 -14.05
C ILE A 156 -3.49 17.37 -12.84
N ILE A 157 -2.88 17.28 -11.67
CA ILE A 157 -3.42 17.74 -10.39
C ILE A 157 -3.45 19.27 -10.45
N GLY A 158 -4.67 19.81 -10.48
CA GLY A 158 -4.96 21.24 -10.39
C GLY A 158 -5.83 21.56 -9.19
N ILE A 159 -5.79 20.71 -8.16
CA ILE A 159 -6.59 20.83 -6.95
C ILE A 159 -6.05 22.03 -6.15
N LYS A 160 -6.94 22.94 -5.73
CA LYS A 160 -6.58 23.98 -4.75
C LYS A 160 -6.09 23.25 -3.50
N GLU A 161 -4.90 23.60 -3.03
CA GLU A 161 -4.18 22.84 -2.00
C GLU A 161 -4.95 22.88 -0.68
N PHE A 162 -5.82 21.89 -0.43
CA PHE A 162 -6.73 21.91 0.73
C PHE A 162 -6.04 21.56 2.05
N GLU A 163 -4.94 20.78 2.03
CA GLU A 163 -4.30 20.30 3.26
C GLU A 163 -2.88 20.87 3.45
N LYS A 164 -2.67 21.55 4.58
CA LYS A 164 -1.42 22.27 4.90
C LYS A 164 -0.19 21.35 4.97
N GLY A 165 -0.35 20.10 5.41
CA GLY A 165 0.73 19.11 5.42
C GLY A 165 1.23 18.75 4.02
N SER A 166 0.31 18.54 3.07
CA SER A 166 0.59 18.24 1.67
C SER A 166 1.37 19.38 1.05
N LYS A 167 0.95 20.62 1.29
CA LYS A 167 1.68 21.81 0.84
C LYS A 167 3.07 21.92 1.46
N HIS A 168 3.19 21.66 2.77
CA HIS A 168 4.48 21.67 3.47
C HIS A 168 5.45 20.65 2.85
N MET A 169 4.99 19.42 2.64
CA MET A 169 5.77 18.35 2.01
C MET A 169 6.15 18.72 0.57
N GLU A 170 5.20 19.21 -0.22
CA GLU A 170 5.42 19.63 -1.61
C GLU A 170 6.49 20.72 -1.72
N VAL A 171 6.41 21.78 -0.91
CA VAL A 171 7.38 22.89 -0.92
C VAL A 171 8.77 22.37 -0.60
N ARG A 172 8.88 21.50 0.41
CA ARG A 172 10.15 20.93 0.84
C ARG A 172 10.76 20.03 -0.25
N LEU A 173 9.98 19.12 -0.82
CA LEU A 173 10.40 18.21 -1.88
C LEU A 173 10.85 18.95 -3.14
N ASN A 174 10.10 19.96 -3.58
CA ASN A 174 10.49 20.76 -4.74
C ASN A 174 11.70 21.66 -4.44
N THR A 175 11.87 22.13 -3.21
CA THR A 175 13.08 22.85 -2.80
C THR A 175 14.30 21.94 -2.83
N PHE A 176 14.16 20.71 -2.32
CA PHE A 176 15.19 19.68 -2.43
C PHE A 176 15.56 19.43 -3.90
N LEU A 177 14.57 19.24 -4.78
CA LEU A 177 14.81 18.99 -6.20
C LEU A 177 15.55 20.17 -6.86
N LYS A 178 15.10 21.41 -6.64
CA LYS A 178 15.77 22.63 -7.14
C LYS A 178 17.24 22.72 -6.72
N ARG A 179 17.56 22.32 -5.49
CA ARG A 179 18.95 22.28 -4.98
C ARG A 179 19.80 21.18 -5.62
N ARG A 180 19.19 20.04 -5.99
CA ARG A 180 19.92 18.88 -6.54
C ARG A 180 20.14 18.94 -8.04
N ILE A 181 19.16 19.44 -8.80
CA ILE A 181 19.21 19.43 -10.28
C ILE A 181 19.06 20.82 -10.91
N GLY A 182 19.03 21.88 -10.09
CA GLY A 182 18.85 23.24 -10.54
C GLY A 182 17.38 23.62 -10.76
N VAL A 183 17.10 24.92 -10.67
CA VAL A 183 15.73 25.46 -10.71
C VAL A 183 15.04 25.14 -12.05
N LYS A 184 15.72 25.37 -13.17
CA LYS A 184 15.14 25.18 -14.51
C LYS A 184 14.72 23.73 -14.76
N GLU A 185 15.53 22.76 -14.33
CA GLU A 185 15.23 21.34 -14.55
C GLU A 185 14.14 20.85 -13.59
N ALA A 186 14.20 21.24 -12.31
CA ALA A 186 13.18 20.90 -11.33
C ALA A 186 11.77 21.41 -11.71
N LEU A 187 11.68 22.58 -12.37
CA LEU A 187 10.41 23.15 -12.84
C LEU A 187 9.78 22.37 -14.01
N LYS A 188 10.54 21.53 -14.73
CA LYS A 188 9.99 20.65 -15.77
C LYS A 188 9.30 19.42 -15.19
N SER A 189 9.74 18.97 -14.02
CA SER A 189 9.24 17.78 -13.35
C SER A 189 8.89 18.03 -11.87
N PRO A 190 7.99 18.99 -11.56
CA PRO A 190 7.62 19.27 -10.19
C PRO A 190 7.01 18.04 -9.51
N ILE A 191 7.20 17.97 -8.20
CA ILE A 191 6.57 16.98 -7.34
C ILE A 191 5.25 17.56 -6.82
N LYS A 192 4.19 16.75 -6.77
CA LYS A 192 2.90 17.06 -6.16
C LYS A 192 2.62 16.08 -5.03
N VAL A 193 2.07 16.59 -3.93
CA VAL A 193 1.70 15.78 -2.76
C VAL A 193 0.22 16.00 -2.47
N ILE A 194 -0.50 14.90 -2.20
CA ILE A 194 -1.88 14.94 -1.76
C ILE A 194 -2.02 13.97 -0.60
N SER A 195 -2.70 14.41 0.44
CA SER A 195 -3.00 13.56 1.58
C SER A 195 -4.48 13.60 1.95
N PHE A 196 -4.96 12.47 2.45
CA PHE A 196 -6.25 12.29 3.07
C PHE A 196 -6.03 12.01 4.54
N THR A 197 -6.86 12.55 5.42
CA THR A 197 -6.73 12.33 6.86
C THR A 197 -8.11 12.18 7.47
N ALA A 198 -8.27 11.17 8.30
CA ALA A 198 -9.55 10.86 8.91
C ALA A 198 -9.37 10.34 10.33
N GLU A 199 -10.18 10.86 11.25
CA GLU A 199 -10.21 10.39 12.64
C GLU A 199 -10.87 9.01 12.72
N ARG A 200 -10.39 8.23 13.67
CA ARG A 200 -10.78 6.85 13.91
C ARG A 200 -10.74 6.59 15.42
N GLU A 201 -11.49 5.58 15.80
CA GLU A 201 -11.50 5.03 17.14
C GLU A 201 -11.48 3.51 17.00
N ALA A 202 -10.78 2.84 17.90
CA ALA A 202 -10.80 1.39 17.94
C ALA A 202 -10.77 0.82 19.36
N ALA A 203 -11.55 -0.22 19.60
CA ALA A 203 -11.61 -0.87 20.91
C ALA A 203 -10.31 -1.63 21.18
N ILE A 204 -9.63 -1.32 22.29
CA ILE A 204 -8.31 -1.88 22.59
C ILE A 204 -8.34 -3.42 22.64
N LYS A 205 -9.41 -3.98 23.20
CA LYS A 205 -9.61 -5.42 23.37
C LYS A 205 -9.60 -6.18 22.04
N GLU A 206 -10.11 -5.56 20.97
CA GLU A 206 -10.16 -6.19 19.64
C GLU A 206 -8.79 -6.23 18.96
N HIS A 207 -7.88 -5.34 19.36
CA HIS A 207 -6.54 -5.23 18.78
C HIS A 207 -5.48 -6.00 19.55
N ILE A 208 -5.63 -6.19 20.86
CA ILE A 208 -4.69 -6.98 21.66
C ILE A 208 -5.11 -8.45 21.82
N GLY A 209 -6.38 -8.80 21.56
CA GLY A 209 -6.85 -10.19 21.66
C GLY A 209 -7.04 -10.67 23.10
N MET A 210 -6.98 -11.99 23.30
CA MET A 210 -7.23 -12.65 24.59
C MET A 210 -6.00 -12.70 25.51
N VAL A 211 -5.26 -11.59 25.61
CA VAL A 211 -4.10 -11.51 26.51
C VAL A 211 -4.49 -11.82 27.96
N PRO A 212 -3.56 -12.32 28.81
CA PRO A 212 -3.83 -12.58 30.21
C PRO A 212 -4.40 -11.33 30.91
N GLN A 213 -5.35 -11.54 31.83
CA GLN A 213 -6.11 -10.47 32.50
C GLN A 213 -5.21 -9.35 33.07
N TYR A 214 -4.06 -9.71 33.62
CA TYR A 214 -3.05 -8.76 34.11
C TYR A 214 -2.58 -7.75 33.05
N TYR A 215 -2.31 -8.22 31.83
CA TYR A 215 -1.88 -7.38 30.72
C TYR A 215 -3.04 -6.54 30.19
N HIS A 216 -4.22 -7.14 30.07
CA HIS A 216 -5.43 -6.44 29.66
C HIS A 216 -5.72 -5.24 30.59
N GLU A 217 -5.73 -5.45 31.91
CA GLU A 217 -5.97 -4.38 32.90
C GLU A 217 -4.93 -3.26 32.81
N LYS A 218 -3.65 -3.60 32.67
CA LYS A 218 -2.58 -2.60 32.54
C LYS A 218 -2.68 -1.78 31.26
N LEU A 219 -2.98 -2.43 30.14
CA LEU A 219 -3.11 -1.75 28.85
C LEU A 219 -4.35 -0.85 28.82
N VAL A 220 -5.48 -1.31 29.36
CA VAL A 220 -6.69 -0.49 29.52
C VAL A 220 -6.46 0.69 30.47
N ALA A 221 -5.73 0.49 31.57
CA ALA A 221 -5.39 1.58 32.48
C ALA A 221 -4.53 2.66 31.80
N LYS A 222 -3.64 2.25 30.90
CA LYS A 222 -2.72 3.14 30.17
C LYS A 222 -3.42 3.86 29.01
N PHE A 223 -4.05 3.12 28.11
CA PHE A 223 -4.57 3.62 26.84
C PHE A 223 -6.07 3.95 26.88
N GLY A 224 -6.81 3.46 27.87
CA GLY A 224 -8.28 3.50 27.89
C GLY A 224 -8.90 2.26 27.27
N THR A 225 -10.23 2.23 27.20
CA THR A 225 -10.98 1.14 26.54
C THR A 225 -10.98 1.28 25.01
N HIS A 226 -10.74 2.48 24.53
CA HIS A 226 -10.65 2.82 23.11
C HIS A 226 -9.37 3.61 22.85
N ILE A 227 -8.82 3.44 21.66
CA ILE A 227 -7.68 4.20 21.16
C ILE A 227 -8.20 5.18 20.11
N ASP A 228 -8.10 6.47 20.40
CA ASP A 228 -8.33 7.54 19.44
C ASP A 228 -7.07 7.73 18.59
N TYR A 229 -7.25 7.71 17.27
CA TYR A 229 -6.16 7.90 16.32
C TYR A 229 -6.67 8.55 15.03
N ALA A 230 -5.75 9.06 14.20
CA ALA A 230 -6.08 9.52 12.87
C ALA A 230 -5.23 8.78 11.84
N THR A 231 -5.88 8.25 10.80
CA THR A 231 -5.21 7.66 9.65
C THR A 231 -4.91 8.75 8.63
N ARG A 232 -3.81 8.59 7.91
CA ARG A 232 -3.42 9.46 6.82
C ARG A 232 -2.83 8.67 5.66
N ALA A 233 -3.42 8.84 4.48
CA ALA A 233 -2.86 8.34 3.22
C ALA A 233 -2.18 9.50 2.47
N THR A 234 -0.94 9.33 2.03
CA THR A 234 -0.15 10.34 1.33
C THR A 234 0.31 9.82 -0.03
N TYR A 235 -0.10 10.49 -1.10
CA TYR A 235 0.21 10.18 -2.49
C TYR A 235 1.19 11.21 -3.05
N VAL A 236 2.30 10.75 -3.62
CA VAL A 236 3.34 11.61 -4.17
C VAL A 236 3.55 11.34 -5.66
N PHE A 237 3.37 12.40 -6.44
CA PHE A 237 3.42 12.38 -7.89
C PHE A 237 4.60 13.21 -8.40
N GLN A 238 5.12 12.83 -9.56
CA GLN A 238 6.06 13.66 -10.32
C GLN A 238 5.50 13.93 -11.71
N ARG A 239 5.53 15.19 -12.13
CA ARG A 239 5.21 15.56 -13.51
C ARG A 239 6.22 14.94 -14.47
N GLN A 240 5.75 14.07 -15.35
CA GLN A 240 6.52 13.50 -16.46
C GLN A 240 5.65 13.47 -17.71
N GLU A 241 6.17 13.99 -18.83
CA GLU A 241 5.47 13.99 -20.14
C GLU A 241 4.01 14.50 -20.07
N GLY A 242 3.78 15.55 -19.28
CA GLY A 242 2.46 16.17 -19.13
C GLY A 242 1.47 15.41 -18.22
N VAL A 243 1.95 14.41 -17.47
CA VAL A 243 1.16 13.62 -16.51
C VAL A 243 1.78 13.72 -15.13
N ASP A 244 0.97 13.94 -14.09
CA ASP A 244 1.41 13.70 -12.71
C ASP A 244 1.44 12.19 -12.48
N GLN A 245 2.62 11.61 -12.56
CA GLN A 245 2.79 10.17 -12.40
C GLN A 245 3.04 9.85 -10.92
N LEU A 246 2.16 9.04 -10.34
CA LEU A 246 2.29 8.53 -8.98
C LEU A 246 3.51 7.62 -8.88
N PHE A 247 4.34 7.85 -7.86
CA PHE A 247 5.57 7.05 -7.67
C PHE A 247 5.82 6.60 -6.23
N PHE A 248 5.12 7.18 -5.25
CA PHE A 248 5.26 6.84 -3.84
C PHE A 248 3.92 7.04 -3.12
N VAL A 249 3.55 6.08 -2.29
CA VAL A 249 2.36 6.17 -1.41
C VAL A 249 2.76 5.73 -0.01
N MET A 250 2.22 6.39 1.00
CA MET A 250 2.46 6.08 2.41
C MET A 250 1.18 6.22 3.23
N PHE A 251 0.86 5.20 4.00
CA PHE A 251 -0.19 5.18 5.01
C PHE A 251 0.46 5.31 6.39
N THR A 252 -0.08 6.22 7.20
CA THR A 252 0.41 6.51 8.54
C THR A 252 -0.72 6.70 9.52
N GLU A 253 -0.49 6.38 10.77
CA GLU A 253 -1.37 6.68 11.88
C GLU A 253 -0.77 7.74 12.79
N THR A 254 -1.63 8.45 13.52
CA THR A 254 -1.21 9.42 14.53
C THR A 254 -2.09 9.28 15.76
N CYS A 255 -1.47 9.25 16.94
CA CYS A 255 -2.14 9.09 18.23
C CYS A 255 -1.74 10.23 19.16
N TRP A 256 -2.68 11.10 19.50
CA TRP A 256 -2.42 12.25 20.37
C TRP A 256 -2.39 11.81 21.83
N ASN A 257 -1.36 12.23 22.59
CA ASN A 257 -1.19 11.88 24.01
C ASN A 257 -1.45 10.37 24.31
N HIS A 258 -0.85 9.52 23.49
CA HIS A 258 -1.16 8.09 23.43
C HIS A 258 -0.67 7.38 24.69
N GLY A 259 -1.60 6.85 25.49
CA GLY A 259 -1.28 6.26 26.78
C GLY A 259 -1.18 7.26 27.94
N LYS A 260 -1.66 8.51 27.72
CA LYS A 260 -1.72 9.59 28.71
C LYS A 260 -0.37 9.95 29.35
N ASP A 261 0.74 9.70 28.65
CA ASP A 261 2.10 9.92 29.12
C ASP A 261 2.73 11.24 28.61
N GLY A 262 1.91 12.10 27.98
CA GLY A 262 2.35 13.36 27.37
C GLY A 262 3.01 13.20 26.00
N LYS A 263 3.07 11.98 25.44
CA LYS A 263 3.69 11.73 24.14
C LYS A 263 2.65 11.57 23.04
N SER A 264 2.80 12.36 21.98
CA SER A 264 2.02 12.20 20.75
C SER A 264 2.85 11.48 19.70
N TRP A 265 2.27 10.41 19.16
CA TRP A 265 2.94 9.45 18.28
C TRP A 265 2.48 9.57 16.83
N PHE A 266 3.39 9.30 15.90
CA PHE A 266 3.08 8.94 14.53
C PHE A 266 3.62 7.55 14.24
N VAL A 267 2.93 6.80 13.38
CA VAL A 267 3.31 5.45 12.96
C VAL A 267 3.36 5.44 11.44
N ILE A 268 4.40 4.85 10.86
CA ILE A 268 4.46 4.59 9.43
C ILE A 268 4.08 3.13 9.22
N ASP A 269 2.82 2.89 8.86
CA ASP A 269 2.25 1.54 8.78
C ASP A 269 2.65 0.85 7.49
N TYR A 270 2.47 1.54 6.37
CA TYR A 270 2.81 1.04 5.04
C TYR A 270 3.40 2.15 4.19
N LEU A 271 4.46 1.83 3.46
CA LEU A 271 4.92 2.64 2.35
C LEU A 271 5.29 1.75 1.19
N ASP A 272 5.14 2.30 -0.01
CA ASP A 272 5.49 1.61 -1.24
C ASP A 272 5.92 2.64 -2.29
N SER A 273 6.68 2.18 -3.27
CA SER A 273 7.17 3.02 -4.35
C SER A 273 7.35 2.25 -5.64
N VAL A 274 7.17 2.95 -6.76
CA VAL A 274 7.51 2.44 -8.08
C VAL A 274 8.67 3.25 -8.66
N ALA A 275 9.65 2.56 -9.24
CA ALA A 275 10.96 3.10 -9.57
C ALA A 275 10.97 3.98 -10.84
N HIS A 276 9.89 4.72 -11.09
CA HIS A 276 9.75 5.59 -12.25
C HIS A 276 10.22 7.03 -12.02
N PHE A 277 10.57 7.43 -10.80
CA PHE A 277 11.06 8.77 -10.47
C PHE A 277 12.25 9.17 -11.37
N GLN A 278 12.24 10.42 -11.85
CA GLN A 278 13.30 11.00 -12.67
C GLN A 278 13.92 12.26 -12.03
N PRO A 279 15.24 12.47 -12.11
CA PRO A 279 16.21 11.54 -12.66
C PRO A 279 16.43 10.33 -11.72
N ALA A 280 16.61 9.15 -12.30
CA ALA A 280 16.63 7.88 -11.56
C ALA A 280 17.67 7.81 -10.43
N HIS A 281 18.83 8.46 -10.58
CA HIS A 281 19.90 8.47 -9.58
C HIS A 281 19.52 9.21 -8.28
N LEU A 282 18.47 10.05 -8.28
CA LEU A 282 17.99 10.74 -7.09
C LEU A 282 16.86 10.00 -6.37
N LYS A 283 16.30 8.95 -6.98
CA LYS A 283 15.14 8.21 -6.48
C LYS A 283 15.23 7.90 -4.99
N THR A 284 16.31 7.25 -4.55
CA THR A 284 16.52 6.87 -3.15
C THR A 284 16.54 8.09 -2.21
N LYS A 285 17.21 9.17 -2.60
CA LYS A 285 17.27 10.39 -1.78
C LYS A 285 15.92 11.10 -1.71
N VAL A 286 15.13 11.06 -2.79
CA VAL A 286 13.78 11.63 -2.81
C VAL A 286 12.84 10.82 -1.95
N TYR A 287 12.92 9.48 -1.93
CA TYR A 287 12.10 8.65 -1.04
C TYR A 287 12.38 8.96 0.44
N MET A 288 13.67 9.13 0.80
CA MET A 288 14.04 9.59 2.14
C MET A 288 13.48 11.00 2.43
N GLU A 289 13.59 11.92 1.48
CA GLU A 289 13.08 13.29 1.62
C GLU A 289 11.54 13.33 1.76
N VAL A 290 10.80 12.40 1.15
CA VAL A 290 9.35 12.27 1.35
C VAL A 290 9.07 11.97 2.83
N ILE A 291 9.73 10.96 3.40
CA ILE A 291 9.58 10.60 4.83
C ILE A 291 10.03 11.74 5.73
N HIS A 292 11.18 12.38 5.45
CA HIS A 292 11.64 13.53 6.22
C HIS A 292 10.69 14.71 6.14
N SER A 293 10.06 14.94 4.99
CA SER A 293 9.09 16.01 4.83
C SER A 293 7.81 15.78 5.63
N TYR A 294 7.38 14.52 5.74
CA TYR A 294 6.30 14.11 6.64
C TYR A 294 6.70 14.29 8.11
N MET A 295 7.87 13.81 8.53
CA MET A 295 8.36 13.98 9.91
C MET A 295 8.52 15.46 10.28
N ASP A 296 9.03 16.28 9.36
CA ASP A 296 9.14 17.73 9.56
C ASP A 296 7.77 18.41 9.70
N TYR A 297 6.72 17.87 9.06
CA TYR A 297 5.34 18.28 9.28
C TYR A 297 4.81 17.81 10.65
N MET A 298 4.99 16.52 10.98
CA MET A 298 4.55 15.92 12.25
C MET A 298 5.04 16.70 13.48
N ARG A 299 6.34 17.03 13.53
CA ARG A 299 6.89 17.82 14.65
C ARG A 299 6.33 19.24 14.74
N ARG A 300 5.85 19.83 13.63
CA ARG A 300 5.24 21.17 13.62
C ARG A 300 3.85 21.18 14.23
N ILE A 301 3.14 20.06 14.18
CA ILE A 301 1.78 19.91 14.71
C ILE A 301 1.75 19.14 16.04
N GLY A 302 2.92 18.84 16.62
CA GLY A 302 3.07 18.33 17.98
C GLY A 302 3.34 16.84 18.12
N TYR A 303 3.50 16.09 17.02
CA TYR A 303 3.90 14.68 17.07
C TYR A 303 5.42 14.56 17.04
N PHE A 304 6.00 14.12 18.16
CA PHE A 304 7.45 14.04 18.34
C PHE A 304 7.99 12.62 18.37
N TYR A 305 7.14 11.62 18.58
CA TYR A 305 7.54 10.24 18.73
C TYR A 305 7.05 9.45 17.52
N GLY A 306 7.94 8.70 16.89
CA GLY A 306 7.67 7.94 15.69
C GLY A 306 7.87 6.45 15.92
N HIS A 307 7.06 5.63 15.28
CA HIS A 307 7.25 4.19 15.22
C HIS A 307 7.27 3.71 13.76
N LEU A 308 8.13 2.73 13.47
CA LEU A 308 8.21 2.09 12.15
C LEU A 308 8.63 0.63 12.30
N TYR A 309 7.96 -0.26 11.57
CA TYR A 309 8.35 -1.66 11.42
C TYR A 309 8.92 -1.92 10.00
N ALA A 310 10.16 -2.39 9.93
CA ALA A 310 10.85 -2.70 8.69
C ALA A 310 10.55 -4.10 8.18
N ASN A 311 9.37 -4.25 7.57
CA ASN A 311 8.93 -5.48 6.94
C ASN A 311 8.88 -5.33 5.41
N PRO A 312 9.79 -5.95 4.64
CA PRO A 312 9.69 -5.96 3.19
C PRO A 312 8.63 -6.97 2.70
N PRO A 313 7.93 -6.71 1.58
CA PRO A 313 7.08 -7.72 0.97
C PRO A 313 7.91 -8.79 0.27
N LEU A 314 7.33 -9.97 0.04
CA LEU A 314 7.92 -10.97 -0.86
C LEU A 314 7.89 -10.45 -2.31
N GLN A 315 8.89 -10.82 -3.12
CA GLN A 315 8.98 -10.35 -4.51
C GLN A 315 7.73 -10.79 -5.29
N GLY A 316 7.02 -9.81 -5.87
CA GLY A 316 5.77 -10.02 -6.61
C GLY A 316 4.51 -9.87 -5.76
N ASP A 317 4.62 -9.71 -4.44
CA ASP A 317 3.52 -9.28 -3.58
C ASP A 317 3.41 -7.75 -3.61
N TYR A 318 2.20 -7.23 -3.49
CA TYR A 318 1.92 -5.81 -3.63
C TYR A 318 1.45 -5.23 -2.30
N TYR A 319 2.25 -4.33 -1.72
CA TYR A 319 1.78 -3.55 -0.57
C TYR A 319 0.74 -2.53 -1.01
N ILE A 320 1.07 -1.64 -1.93
CA ILE A 320 0.15 -0.57 -2.32
C ILE A 320 -0.03 -0.51 -3.84
N PHE A 321 1.06 -0.58 -4.60
CA PHE A 321 1.00 -0.48 -6.05
C PHE A 321 0.65 -1.83 -6.69
N ASN A 322 -0.44 -1.86 -7.45
CA ASN A 322 -0.78 -3.01 -8.28
C ASN A 322 0.26 -3.16 -9.41
N VAL A 323 1.10 -4.19 -9.35
CA VAL A 323 2.16 -4.51 -10.32
C VAL A 323 3.28 -3.47 -10.34
N HIS A 324 4.45 -3.88 -9.82
CA HIS A 324 5.70 -3.12 -9.92
C HIS A 324 6.45 -3.43 -11.22
N PRO A 325 7.40 -2.58 -11.63
CA PRO A 325 8.28 -2.91 -12.75
C PRO A 325 9.03 -4.22 -12.49
N GLU A 326 9.07 -5.11 -13.49
CA GLU A 326 9.71 -6.43 -13.35
C GLU A 326 11.18 -6.34 -12.90
N TRP A 327 11.89 -5.31 -13.37
CA TRP A 327 13.29 -5.04 -13.00
C TRP A 327 13.46 -4.40 -11.61
N GLN A 328 12.36 -4.00 -10.94
CA GLN A 328 12.40 -3.44 -9.59
C GLN A 328 12.52 -4.56 -8.55
N LYS A 329 13.75 -4.74 -8.05
CA LYS A 329 14.04 -5.68 -6.96
C LYS A 329 13.57 -5.13 -5.63
N TYR A 330 12.86 -5.94 -4.86
CA TYR A 330 12.47 -5.61 -3.50
C TYR A 330 13.66 -5.74 -2.55
N PRO A 331 13.78 -4.88 -1.52
CA PRO A 331 14.85 -5.00 -0.55
C PRO A 331 14.64 -6.24 0.32
N THR A 332 15.71 -6.97 0.60
CA THR A 332 15.67 -7.98 1.68
C THR A 332 15.55 -7.29 3.04
N LYS A 333 15.14 -8.01 4.10
CA LYS A 333 15.00 -7.49 5.46
C LYS A 333 16.22 -6.67 5.91
N ARG A 334 17.43 -7.24 5.76
CA ARG A 334 18.70 -6.56 6.07
C ARG A 334 18.94 -5.29 5.24
N ARG A 335 18.60 -5.31 3.94
CA ARG A 335 18.78 -4.13 3.06
C ARG A 335 17.79 -3.02 3.42
N LEU A 336 16.55 -3.38 3.78
CA LEU A 336 15.54 -2.44 4.21
C LEU A 336 15.90 -1.79 5.55
N GLN A 337 16.32 -2.58 6.54
CA GLN A 337 16.84 -2.05 7.81
C GLN A 337 17.99 -1.07 7.59
N LYS A 338 18.98 -1.44 6.76
CA LYS A 338 20.09 -0.52 6.41
C LYS A 338 19.57 0.77 5.78
N TRP A 339 18.61 0.66 4.86
CA TRP A 339 18.02 1.84 4.21
C TRP A 339 17.36 2.78 5.23
N TYR A 340 16.64 2.24 6.22
CA TYR A 340 16.07 3.04 7.31
C TYR A 340 17.14 3.67 8.19
N HIS A 341 18.21 2.96 8.55
CA HIS A 341 19.34 3.57 9.27
C HIS A 341 19.98 4.73 8.49
N ASP A 342 20.18 4.58 7.18
CA ASP A 342 20.70 5.64 6.32
C ASP A 342 19.71 6.84 6.26
N MET A 343 18.40 6.57 6.21
CA MET A 343 17.35 7.58 6.26
C MET A 343 17.34 8.32 7.61
N PHE A 344 17.49 7.61 8.74
CA PHE A 344 17.57 8.23 10.06
C PHE A 344 18.81 9.11 10.20
N LYS A 345 19.96 8.64 9.71
CA LYS A 345 21.20 9.44 9.70
C LYS A 345 21.01 10.74 8.91
N ALA A 346 20.46 10.66 7.70
CA ALA A 346 20.18 11.85 6.89
C ALA A 346 19.17 12.80 7.57
N GLY A 347 18.19 12.27 8.31
CA GLY A 347 17.24 13.08 9.08
C GLY A 347 17.87 13.76 10.30
N LYS A 348 18.86 13.12 10.95
CA LYS A 348 19.68 13.73 12.02
C LYS A 348 20.54 14.86 11.46
N ASP A 349 21.24 14.61 10.36
CA ASP A 349 22.07 15.61 9.67
C ASP A 349 21.24 16.82 9.22
N ALA A 350 19.95 16.62 8.90
CA ALA A 350 19.01 17.67 8.53
C ALA A 350 18.37 18.40 9.73
N GLY A 351 18.66 18.00 10.97
CA GLY A 351 18.07 18.57 12.19
C GLY A 351 16.57 18.32 12.33
N ILE A 352 16.08 17.19 11.81
CA ILE A 352 14.68 16.75 11.90
C ILE A 352 14.52 15.68 12.97
N ILE A 353 15.42 14.70 12.95
CA ILE A 353 15.41 13.57 13.88
C ILE A 353 16.43 13.86 14.98
N LYS A 354 15.97 13.81 16.24
CA LYS A 354 16.82 13.92 17.43
C LYS A 354 17.49 12.59 17.73
N SER A 355 16.69 11.54 17.84
CA SER A 355 17.19 10.20 18.13
C SER A 355 16.41 9.13 17.36
N SER A 356 17.06 7.99 17.13
CA SER A 356 16.46 6.82 16.50
C SER A 356 17.07 5.59 17.14
N ARG A 357 16.23 4.66 17.60
CA ARG A 357 16.65 3.44 18.30
C ARG A 357 15.84 2.27 17.75
N ASP A 358 16.47 1.11 17.60
CA ASP A 358 15.73 -0.13 17.41
C ASP A 358 15.17 -0.61 18.76
N PHE A 359 14.31 -1.63 18.74
CA PHE A 359 13.67 -2.17 19.92
C PHE A 359 14.70 -2.71 20.94
N ASN A 360 15.78 -3.34 20.47
CA ASN A 360 16.89 -3.80 21.33
C ASN A 360 17.50 -2.66 22.16
N ALA A 361 17.69 -1.48 21.56
CA ALA A 361 18.20 -0.30 22.24
C ALA A 361 17.16 0.42 23.12
N HIS A 362 15.87 0.08 23.02
CA HIS A 362 14.77 0.76 23.71
C HIS A 362 14.51 0.25 25.14
N LYS A 363 15.09 -0.90 25.53
CA LYS A 363 15.03 -1.49 26.88
C LYS A 363 13.62 -1.82 27.40
N ILE A 364 12.63 -2.00 26.53
CA ILE A 364 11.32 -2.52 26.93
C ILE A 364 11.49 -3.98 27.34
N LYS A 365 10.96 -4.35 28.52
CA LYS A 365 11.07 -5.71 29.08
C LYS A 365 9.73 -6.40 29.25
N SER A 366 8.63 -5.65 29.33
CA SER A 366 7.29 -6.19 29.51
C SER A 366 6.37 -5.77 28.37
N ALA A 367 5.48 -6.67 27.97
CA ALA A 367 4.44 -6.39 27.00
C ALA A 367 3.51 -5.24 27.44
N ALA A 368 3.35 -5.03 28.75
CA ALA A 368 2.57 -3.90 29.29
C ALA A 368 3.20 -2.51 29.01
N ASP A 369 4.51 -2.46 28.73
CA ASP A 369 5.22 -1.21 28.48
C ASP A 369 5.20 -0.81 27.00
N LEU A 370 4.84 -1.74 26.10
CA LEU A 370 4.75 -1.47 24.67
C LEU A 370 3.74 -0.36 24.37
N PRO A 371 4.02 0.49 23.36
CA PRO A 371 2.96 1.30 22.74
C PRO A 371 2.07 0.38 21.89
N VAL A 372 0.76 0.55 22.02
CA VAL A 372 -0.23 -0.26 21.31
C VAL A 372 -0.82 0.59 20.18
N PHE A 373 -0.36 0.34 18.96
CA PHE A 373 -0.92 0.97 17.76
C PHE A 373 -1.93 0.04 17.10
N VAL A 374 -2.95 0.62 16.46
CA VAL A 374 -3.97 -0.14 15.74
C VAL A 374 -3.29 -0.89 14.60
N ASP A 375 -3.56 -2.20 14.51
CA ASP A 375 -2.92 -3.12 13.56
C ASP A 375 -1.38 -3.06 13.51
N GLY A 376 -0.74 -2.51 14.56
CA GLY A 376 0.69 -2.43 14.70
C GLY A 376 1.31 -3.79 15.03
N LEU A 377 2.62 -3.95 14.77
CA LEU A 377 3.35 -5.20 14.98
C LEU A 377 3.04 -5.84 16.35
N TRP A 378 3.21 -5.08 17.43
CA TRP A 378 3.09 -5.61 18.78
C TRP A 378 1.66 -6.00 19.16
N ALA A 379 0.67 -5.21 18.74
CA ALA A 379 -0.74 -5.54 18.97
C ALA A 379 -1.13 -6.83 18.22
N ASN A 380 -0.71 -6.96 16.96
CA ASN A 380 -0.96 -8.16 16.17
C ASN A 380 -0.30 -9.40 16.77
N LEU A 381 0.95 -9.30 17.24
CA LEU A 381 1.64 -10.43 17.89
C LEU A 381 0.93 -10.80 19.20
N MET A 382 0.55 -9.84 20.04
CA MET A 382 -0.25 -10.12 21.24
C MET A 382 -1.56 -10.84 20.91
N LYS A 383 -2.24 -10.42 19.84
CA LYS A 383 -3.51 -10.99 19.39
C LYS A 383 -3.35 -12.40 18.82
N GLN A 384 -2.18 -12.72 18.26
CA GLN A 384 -1.84 -14.06 17.77
C GLN A 384 -1.57 -15.03 18.92
N GLU A 385 -0.99 -14.53 20.02
CA GLU A 385 -0.82 -15.28 21.26
C GLU A 385 -2.18 -15.40 22.00
N ASP A 386 -3.03 -16.30 21.51
CA ASP A 386 -4.37 -16.62 22.06
C ASP A 386 -4.26 -17.49 23.32
N THR A 387 -3.51 -17.01 24.32
CA THR A 387 -3.33 -17.68 25.61
C THR A 387 -3.66 -16.73 26.77
N VAL A 388 -4.37 -17.28 27.75
CA VAL A 388 -4.68 -16.60 29.02
C VAL A 388 -3.68 -16.96 30.12
N ASP A 389 -2.78 -17.92 29.86
CA ASP A 389 -1.71 -18.28 30.79
C ASP A 389 -0.62 -17.20 30.75
N LYS A 390 -0.24 -16.71 31.93
CA LYS A 390 0.67 -15.58 32.04
C LYS A 390 2.11 -15.97 31.70
N GLU A 391 2.55 -17.16 32.10
CA GLU A 391 3.92 -17.61 31.87
C GLU A 391 4.13 -17.93 30.38
N GLU A 392 3.17 -18.63 29.77
CA GLU A 392 3.18 -18.93 28.33
C GLU A 392 3.19 -17.64 27.49
N PHE A 393 2.35 -16.66 27.84
CA PHE A 393 2.33 -15.36 27.17
C PHE A 393 3.65 -14.59 27.32
N GLU A 394 4.27 -14.62 28.50
CA GLU A 394 5.56 -13.95 28.75
C GLU A 394 6.69 -14.60 27.95
N GLU A 395 6.71 -15.93 27.85
CA GLU A 395 7.67 -16.67 27.03
C GLU A 395 7.50 -16.37 25.54
N ALA A 396 6.26 -16.36 25.05
CA ALA A 396 5.94 -16.02 23.67
C ALA A 396 6.35 -14.58 23.31
N MET A 397 6.01 -13.62 24.17
CA MET A 397 6.42 -12.22 23.97
C MET A 397 7.93 -12.04 24.04
N ALA A 398 8.64 -12.77 24.91
CA ALA A 398 10.11 -12.76 24.95
C ALA A 398 10.72 -13.31 23.65
N TYR A 399 10.13 -14.34 23.05
CA TYR A 399 10.52 -14.83 21.73
C TYR A 399 10.34 -13.76 20.65
N HIS A 400 9.16 -13.12 20.59
CA HIS A 400 8.86 -12.04 19.64
C HIS A 400 9.79 -10.84 19.78
N PHE A 401 10.09 -10.43 21.02
CA PHE A 401 11.05 -9.38 21.33
C PHE A 401 12.43 -9.66 20.73
N LYS A 402 12.88 -10.93 20.78
CA LYS A 402 14.15 -11.34 20.18
C LYS A 402 14.09 -11.31 18.65
N GLN A 403 12.99 -11.74 18.04
CA GLN A 403 12.84 -11.77 16.57
C GLN A 403 12.76 -10.36 15.95
N HIS A 404 12.12 -9.43 16.64
CA HIS A 404 11.84 -8.08 16.15
C HIS A 404 12.73 -6.99 16.77
N GLY A 405 13.80 -7.40 17.45
CA GLY A 405 14.72 -6.49 18.13
C GLY A 405 15.41 -5.48 17.21
N SER A 406 15.63 -5.82 15.94
CA SER A 406 16.43 -5.04 14.97
C SER A 406 15.63 -4.46 13.79
N ASP A 407 14.34 -4.81 13.66
CA ASP A 407 13.47 -4.33 12.58
C ASP A 407 12.37 -3.37 13.05
N ASN A 408 12.22 -3.18 14.36
CA ASN A 408 11.23 -2.29 14.97
C ASN A 408 11.94 -1.04 15.50
N PHE A 409 11.59 0.14 14.98
CA PHE A 409 12.28 1.39 15.24
C PHE A 409 11.40 2.41 15.98
N PHE A 410 12.01 3.08 16.95
CA PHE A 410 11.47 4.22 17.69
C PHE A 410 12.26 5.47 17.33
N ILE A 411 11.54 6.54 17.00
CA ILE A 411 12.08 7.79 16.47
C ILE A 411 11.67 8.92 17.41
N GLU A 412 12.58 9.83 17.68
CA GLU A 412 12.30 11.06 18.40
C GLU A 412 12.68 12.23 17.50
N LEU A 413 11.75 13.15 17.27
CA LEU A 413 11.96 14.32 16.42
C LEU A 413 12.49 15.51 17.23
N GLU A 414 13.28 16.35 16.57
CA GLU A 414 13.73 17.63 17.12
C GLU A 414 12.58 18.62 17.24
N GLN A 415 12.62 19.50 18.24
CA GLN A 415 11.64 20.58 18.32
C GLN A 415 11.79 21.57 17.15
N PRO A 416 10.69 21.99 16.51
CA PRO A 416 10.76 22.99 15.45
C PRO A 416 11.21 24.35 16.00
N LYS A 417 12.15 25.02 15.32
CA LYS A 417 12.70 26.33 15.74
C LYS A 417 11.66 27.44 15.93
N GLY A 418 10.50 27.33 15.30
CA GLY A 418 9.38 28.29 15.40
C GLY A 418 8.30 27.89 16.40
N GLY A 419 8.56 26.89 17.25
CA GLY A 419 7.55 26.32 18.15
C GLY A 419 6.55 25.41 17.42
N VAL A 420 5.75 24.71 18.23
CA VAL A 420 4.64 23.89 17.75
C VAL A 420 3.51 24.81 17.32
N LYS A 421 3.01 24.64 16.10
CA LYS A 421 1.80 25.31 15.65
C LYS A 421 0.59 24.59 16.21
N LYS A 422 -0.53 25.31 16.41
CA LYS A 422 -1.80 24.71 16.82
C LYS A 422 -2.09 23.49 15.93
N HIS A 423 -2.63 22.44 16.55
CA HIS A 423 -3.04 21.23 15.86
C HIS A 423 -4.01 21.59 14.74
N ASP A 424 -3.51 21.57 13.51
CA ASP A 424 -4.14 22.14 12.32
C ASP A 424 -4.23 21.02 11.29
N ILE A 425 -4.90 19.95 11.70
CA ILE A 425 -5.21 18.80 10.87
C ILE A 425 -6.47 19.14 10.09
N TYR A 426 -6.33 19.20 8.77
CA TYR A 426 -7.48 19.25 7.89
C TYR A 426 -7.97 17.82 7.66
N LEU A 427 -9.15 17.51 8.19
CA LEU A 427 -9.79 16.21 8.01
C LEU A 427 -10.44 16.19 6.63
N TYR A 428 -9.96 15.27 5.80
CA TYR A 428 -10.48 15.04 4.47
C TYR A 428 -10.34 13.56 4.16
N ALA A 429 -11.42 12.84 4.42
CA ALA A 429 -11.55 11.42 4.14
C ALA A 429 -11.79 11.21 2.65
N HIS A 430 -11.37 10.08 2.10
CA HIS A 430 -11.78 9.69 0.75
C HIS A 430 -12.11 8.19 0.74
N PRO A 431 -13.30 7.79 0.25
CA PRO A 431 -13.82 6.43 0.44
C PRO A 431 -12.91 5.32 -0.08
N ILE A 432 -12.14 5.59 -1.14
CA ILE A 432 -11.17 4.64 -1.72
C ILE A 432 -9.72 4.94 -1.29
N LEU A 433 -9.27 6.19 -1.44
CA LEU A 433 -7.86 6.57 -1.36
C LEU A 433 -7.30 6.65 0.07
N GLU A 434 -8.14 6.66 1.10
CA GLU A 434 -7.63 6.63 2.48
C GLU A 434 -7.28 5.21 2.95
N ASN A 435 -7.77 4.18 2.27
CA ASN A 435 -7.62 2.78 2.67
C ASN A 435 -6.78 2.02 1.64
N ARG A 436 -5.65 1.44 2.09
CA ARG A 436 -4.75 0.64 1.28
C ARG A 436 -5.44 -0.47 0.49
N HIS A 437 -6.34 -1.23 1.14
CA HIS A 437 -7.00 -2.38 0.53
C HIS A 437 -7.99 -1.94 -0.54
N LEU A 438 -8.80 -0.91 -0.26
CA LEU A 438 -9.73 -0.35 -1.24
C LEU A 438 -9.01 0.26 -2.42
N PHE A 439 -7.90 0.98 -2.19
CA PHE A 439 -7.05 1.49 -3.27
C PHE A 439 -6.50 0.37 -4.17
N LEU A 440 -5.97 -0.70 -3.57
CA LEU A 440 -5.44 -1.84 -4.32
C LEU A 440 -6.55 -2.55 -5.12
N GLN A 441 -7.71 -2.78 -4.51
CA GLN A 441 -8.88 -3.36 -5.17
C GLN A 441 -9.35 -2.50 -6.35
N GLU A 442 -9.41 -1.18 -6.18
CA GLU A 442 -9.80 -0.27 -7.26
C GLU A 442 -8.77 -0.31 -8.41
N CYS A 443 -7.47 -0.40 -8.08
CA CYS A 443 -6.44 -0.58 -9.10
C CYS A 443 -6.60 -1.90 -9.87
N GLN A 444 -6.85 -3.01 -9.17
CA GLN A 444 -7.04 -4.33 -9.79
C GLN A 444 -8.29 -4.36 -10.68
N LYS A 445 -9.42 -3.85 -10.16
CA LYS A 445 -10.70 -3.77 -10.89
C LYS A 445 -10.56 -3.02 -12.22
N ASN A 446 -9.76 -1.95 -12.25
CA ASN A 446 -9.56 -1.11 -13.43
C ASN A 446 -8.29 -1.46 -14.23
N ASN A 447 -7.58 -2.54 -13.88
CA ASN A 447 -6.28 -2.92 -14.46
C ASN A 447 -5.25 -1.77 -14.46
N TRP A 448 -5.27 -0.95 -13.41
CA TRP A 448 -4.28 0.10 -13.19
C TRP A 448 -2.99 -0.51 -12.68
N GLU A 449 -2.06 -0.72 -13.59
CA GLU A 449 -0.76 -1.28 -13.29
C GLU A 449 0.35 -0.24 -13.29
N PHE A 450 1.38 -0.47 -12.48
CA PHE A 450 2.54 0.42 -12.41
C PHE A 450 3.82 -0.23 -12.95
N GLY A 451 3.71 -1.38 -13.63
CA GLY A 451 4.84 -2.16 -14.15
C GLY A 451 5.64 -1.47 -15.24
N THR A 452 4.99 -0.68 -16.10
CA THR A 452 5.66 0.10 -17.15
C THR A 452 5.35 1.58 -16.97
N ARG A 453 6.21 2.46 -17.49
CA ARG A 453 5.96 3.92 -17.42
C ARG A 453 4.62 4.30 -18.07
N ARG A 454 4.27 3.63 -19.17
CA ARG A 454 3.03 3.85 -19.90
C ARG A 454 1.81 3.49 -19.06
N ARG A 455 1.79 2.29 -18.46
CA ARG A 455 0.70 1.86 -17.57
C ARG A 455 0.65 2.69 -16.30
N ALA A 456 1.80 2.99 -15.69
CA ALA A 456 1.89 3.83 -14.50
C ALA A 456 1.30 5.23 -14.73
N ARG A 457 1.53 5.84 -15.90
CA ARG A 457 0.90 7.12 -16.27
C ARG A 457 -0.61 6.99 -16.43
N PHE A 458 -1.08 5.95 -17.11
CA PHE A 458 -2.52 5.70 -17.27
C PHE A 458 -3.21 5.47 -15.92
N ALA A 459 -2.65 4.58 -15.10
CA ALA A 459 -3.07 4.32 -13.73
C ALA A 459 -3.11 5.62 -12.91
N SER A 460 -2.07 6.45 -13.00
CA SER A 460 -2.02 7.75 -12.30
C SER A 460 -3.13 8.69 -12.74
N ALA A 461 -3.48 8.73 -14.03
CA ALA A 461 -4.61 9.52 -14.50
C ALA A 461 -5.97 9.00 -13.98
N GLY A 462 -6.09 7.67 -13.82
CA GLY A 462 -7.19 7.02 -13.11
C GLY A 462 -7.31 7.48 -11.66
N VAL A 463 -6.20 7.40 -10.90
CA VAL A 463 -6.13 7.92 -9.52
C VAL A 463 -6.48 9.40 -9.47
N ILE A 464 -5.96 10.22 -10.39
CA ILE A 464 -6.27 11.66 -10.46
C ILE A 464 -7.75 11.93 -10.73
N SER A 465 -8.44 11.00 -11.39
CA SER A 465 -9.86 11.11 -11.66
C SER A 465 -10.69 10.80 -10.41
N LEU A 466 -10.26 9.82 -9.58
CA LEU A 466 -10.85 9.58 -8.25
C LEU A 466 -10.72 10.80 -7.34
N LEU A 467 -9.54 11.46 -7.36
CA LEU A 467 -9.34 12.69 -6.59
C LEU A 467 -10.39 13.77 -6.90
N LYS A 468 -10.92 13.82 -8.13
CA LYS A 468 -11.76 14.92 -8.59
C LYS A 468 -13.24 14.64 -8.49
N SER A 469 -13.68 13.40 -8.70
CA SER A 469 -15.08 13.03 -8.44
C SER A 469 -15.48 13.29 -7.00
N TYR A 470 -14.50 13.34 -6.08
CA TYR A 470 -14.74 13.62 -4.67
C TYR A 470 -14.52 15.09 -4.27
N LEU A 471 -13.96 15.92 -5.17
CA LEU A 471 -13.72 17.35 -4.93
C LEU A 471 -14.68 18.26 -5.69
N SER A 472 -15.30 17.78 -6.78
CA SER A 472 -16.31 18.55 -7.53
C SER A 472 -17.63 18.70 -6.79
N ASP A 473 -17.94 17.79 -5.87
CA ASP A 473 -19.26 17.73 -5.25
C ASP A 473 -19.34 18.60 -3.98
N ASP A 474 -18.20 19.00 -3.41
CA ASP A 474 -18.12 19.83 -2.18
C ASP A 474 -17.63 21.28 -2.43
N CYS A 475 -17.50 21.71 -3.69
CA CYS A 475 -17.08 23.08 -4.01
C CYS A 475 -18.23 24.09 -4.19
N ASP A 476 -19.49 23.65 -4.06
CA ASP A 476 -20.69 24.51 -4.01
C ASP A 476 -21.20 24.68 -2.57
N MET A 477 -20.30 24.97 -1.64
CA MET A 477 -20.68 25.56 -0.34
C MET A 477 -20.43 27.07 -0.44
N ASP A 478 -21.47 27.77 -0.90
CA ASP A 478 -21.59 29.21 -0.89
C ASP A 478 -21.30 29.80 0.50
N TYR A 479 -20.60 30.95 0.48
CA TYR A 479 -20.42 32.03 1.47
C TYR A 479 -20.75 31.80 2.95
#